data_AF-A0A4T0UX04-F1
#
_entry.id   AF-A0A4T0UX04-F1
#
_cell.length_a   1.000
_cell.length_b   1.000
_cell.length_c   1.000
_cell.angle_alpha   90.00
_cell.angle_beta   90.00
_cell.angle_gamma   90.00
#
_symmetry.space_group_name_H-M   'P 1'
#
loop_
_entity.id
_entity.type
_entity.pdbx_description
1 polymer ?
#
loop_
_entity_poly.entity_id
_entity_poly.type
_entity_poly.pdbx_seq_one_letter_code
_entity_poly.pdbx_strand_id
1 'polypeptide(L)'
;MRERGADLLARSRDVWSTDDRHPAYDRILDDLAPDEARILVLLLEHGPQPSVDVRTGGPIGLVNSQLLAPGLNMLGPRAGVRYLDHVPSYLNNLSRLGLVWLSKEPVRDHAEYQVLEAQPDVTAALRSVKFAKVVRRSVHLTPFGEEFCRLALVDEAVGAREDLPEHAVPPEEAPPQP
;
A
#
# COMPACT_ATOMS: atom_id res chain seq x y z
N MET A 1 28.93 1.03 -16.69
CA MET A 1 27.48 1.34 -16.79
C MET A 1 26.94 1.13 -18.21
N ARG A 2 27.47 1.78 -19.25
CA ARG A 2 26.99 1.59 -20.65
C ARG A 2 27.04 0.15 -21.15
N GLU A 3 28.09 -0.58 -20.82
CA GLU A 3 28.26 -1.99 -21.22
C GLU A 3 27.19 -2.92 -20.62
N ARG A 4 26.86 -2.77 -19.33
CA ARG A 4 25.75 -3.50 -18.70
C ARG A 4 24.39 -3.14 -19.33
N GLY A 5 24.19 -1.89 -19.73
CA GLY A 5 23.00 -1.47 -20.45
C GLY A 5 22.90 -2.11 -21.84
N ALA A 6 24.01 -2.20 -22.57
CA ALA A 6 24.06 -2.86 -23.88
C ALA A 6 23.79 -4.37 -23.77
N ASP A 7 24.33 -5.02 -22.74
CA ASP A 7 24.06 -6.43 -22.46
C ASP A 7 22.58 -6.70 -22.15
N LEU A 8 21.93 -5.84 -21.35
CA LEU A 8 20.50 -5.92 -21.09
C LEU A 8 19.67 -5.82 -22.39
N LEU A 9 20.01 -4.87 -23.26
CA LEU A 9 19.34 -4.69 -24.56
C LEU A 9 19.63 -5.84 -25.54
N ALA A 10 20.80 -6.49 -25.44
CA ALA A 10 21.10 -7.68 -26.23
C ALA A 10 20.24 -8.86 -25.77
N ARG A 11 20.13 -9.09 -24.45
CA ARG A 11 19.28 -10.14 -23.87
C ARG A 11 17.79 -9.90 -24.09
N SER A 12 17.32 -8.65 -24.11
CA SER A 12 15.90 -8.36 -24.41
C SER A 12 15.48 -8.72 -25.84
N ARG A 13 16.44 -9.02 -26.73
CA ARG A 13 16.17 -9.48 -28.10
C ARG A 13 16.07 -11.00 -28.20
N ASP A 14 16.34 -11.71 -27.11
CA ASP A 14 16.23 -13.16 -27.04
C ASP A 14 14.79 -13.57 -26.76
N VAL A 15 14.10 -13.99 -27.82
CA VAL A 15 12.70 -14.46 -27.78
C VAL A 15 12.56 -15.90 -27.27
N TRP A 16 13.68 -16.57 -26.97
CA TRP A 16 13.69 -17.95 -26.44
C TRP A 16 13.88 -18.00 -24.92
N SER A 17 13.95 -16.85 -24.24
CA SER A 17 13.98 -16.78 -22.79
C SER A 17 12.70 -17.37 -22.20
N THR A 18 12.85 -18.27 -21.25
CA THR A 18 11.76 -19.02 -20.58
C THR A 18 11.59 -18.63 -19.11
N ASP A 19 12.35 -17.66 -18.62
CA ASP A 19 12.20 -17.17 -17.24
C ASP A 19 11.07 -16.14 -17.18
N ASP A 20 9.89 -16.61 -16.77
CA ASP A 20 8.68 -15.78 -16.61
C ASP A 20 8.74 -14.94 -15.32
N ARG A 21 9.77 -15.10 -14.47
CA ARG A 21 9.86 -14.38 -13.20
C ARG A 21 10.66 -13.10 -13.38
N HIS A 22 10.14 -12.01 -12.82
CA HIS A 22 10.84 -10.74 -12.86
C HIS A 22 12.18 -10.84 -12.08
N PRO A 23 13.33 -10.47 -12.66
CA PRO A 23 14.66 -10.66 -12.07
C PRO A 23 14.94 -9.78 -10.83
N ALA A 24 13.97 -8.99 -10.38
CA ALA A 24 14.04 -8.22 -9.14
C ALA A 24 13.46 -8.97 -7.94
N TYR A 25 12.63 -9.99 -8.16
CA TYR A 25 11.88 -10.63 -7.08
C TYR A 25 12.77 -11.28 -6.03
N ASP A 26 13.84 -11.95 -6.43
CA ASP A 26 14.80 -12.53 -5.47
C ASP A 26 15.40 -11.46 -4.54
N ARG A 27 15.75 -10.29 -5.08
CA ARG A 27 16.26 -9.18 -4.26
C ARG A 27 15.19 -8.56 -3.38
N ILE A 28 13.94 -8.52 -3.86
CA ILE A 28 12.81 -8.01 -3.07
C ILE A 28 12.54 -8.94 -1.89
N LEU A 29 12.61 -10.26 -2.08
CA LEU A 29 12.48 -11.26 -1.01
C LEU A 29 13.56 -11.07 0.07
N ASP A 30 14.81 -10.80 -0.32
CA ASP A 30 15.90 -10.52 0.62
C ASP A 30 15.68 -9.20 1.42
N ASP A 31 14.96 -8.25 0.82
CA ASP A 31 14.65 -6.93 1.40
C ASP A 31 13.33 -6.91 2.22
N LEU A 32 12.61 -8.03 2.30
CA LEU A 32 11.28 -8.11 2.90
C LEU A 32 11.30 -8.69 4.31
N ALA A 33 10.60 -8.03 5.24
CA ALA A 33 10.33 -8.62 6.55
C ALA A 33 9.19 -9.67 6.45
N PRO A 34 9.17 -10.71 7.31
CA PRO A 34 8.05 -11.66 7.33
C PRO A 34 6.69 -11.01 7.55
N ASP A 35 6.62 -9.97 8.39
CA ASP A 35 5.39 -9.21 8.64
C ASP A 35 4.94 -8.39 7.43
N GLU A 36 5.88 -7.91 6.60
CA GLU A 36 5.57 -7.22 5.34
C GLU A 36 4.96 -8.17 4.32
N ALA A 37 5.48 -9.41 4.21
CA ALA A 37 4.90 -10.45 3.37
C ALA A 37 3.44 -10.73 3.76
N ARG A 38 3.13 -10.75 5.06
CA ARG A 38 1.75 -10.94 5.55
C ARG A 38 0.82 -9.80 5.15
N ILE A 39 1.29 -8.56 5.18
CA ILE A 39 0.53 -7.39 4.72
C ILE A 39 0.24 -7.51 3.22
N LEU A 40 1.23 -7.93 2.42
CA LEU A 40 1.08 -8.12 0.99
C LEU A 40 0.05 -9.21 0.64
N VAL A 41 0.10 -10.36 1.32
CA VAL A 41 -0.88 -11.44 1.13
C VAL A 41 -2.30 -11.00 1.55
N LEU A 42 -2.43 -10.25 2.67
CA LEU A 42 -3.72 -9.65 3.06
C LEU A 42 -4.28 -8.78 1.94
N LEU A 43 -3.46 -7.89 1.36
CA LEU A 43 -3.88 -7.00 0.28
C LEU A 43 -4.24 -7.78 -0.99
N LEU A 44 -3.50 -8.85 -1.33
CA LEU A 44 -3.81 -9.69 -2.48
C LEU A 44 -5.18 -10.35 -2.34
N GLU A 45 -5.45 -10.95 -1.18
CA GLU A 45 -6.67 -11.76 -0.98
C GLU A 45 -7.91 -10.93 -0.64
N HIS A 46 -7.74 -9.82 0.08
CA HIS A 46 -8.85 -9.02 0.62
C HIS A 46 -8.97 -7.65 -0.04
N GLY A 47 -8.07 -7.33 -0.97
CA GLY A 47 -8.12 -6.11 -1.75
C GLY A 47 -7.65 -4.88 -0.97
N PRO A 48 -7.94 -3.68 -1.52
CA PRO A 48 -7.53 -2.42 -0.94
C PRO A 48 -8.00 -2.24 0.49
N GLN A 49 -7.14 -1.67 1.35
CA GLN A 49 -7.39 -1.56 2.78
C GLN A 49 -7.60 -0.10 3.20
N PRO A 50 -8.54 0.18 4.12
CA PRO A 50 -8.82 1.54 4.55
C PRO A 50 -7.66 2.11 5.39
N SER A 51 -7.37 3.38 5.18
CA SER A 51 -6.43 4.18 5.98
C SER A 51 -7.02 5.57 6.22
N VAL A 52 -6.70 6.20 7.34
CA VAL A 52 -7.18 7.54 7.66
C VAL A 52 -6.06 8.45 8.15
N ASP A 53 -6.09 9.69 7.68
CA ASP A 53 -5.35 10.78 8.30
C ASP A 53 -6.29 11.57 9.22
N VAL A 54 -5.84 11.87 10.43
CA VAL A 54 -6.52 12.82 11.31
C VAL A 54 -5.83 14.16 11.20
N ARG A 55 -6.59 15.23 10.93
CA ARG A 55 -6.07 16.58 10.75
C ARG A 55 -6.81 17.59 11.61
N THR A 56 -6.20 18.74 11.86
CA THR A 56 -6.93 19.88 12.42
C THR A 56 -8.00 20.35 11.45
N GLY A 57 -9.16 20.62 12.01
CA GLY A 57 -10.31 21.27 11.38
C GLY A 57 -10.40 22.74 11.79
N GLY A 58 -11.21 23.49 11.05
CA GLY A 58 -11.48 24.90 11.27
C GLY A 58 -12.41 25.44 10.19
N PRO A 59 -12.95 26.66 10.34
CA PRO A 59 -13.74 27.29 9.28
C PRO A 59 -12.94 27.28 7.97
N ILE A 60 -13.59 26.87 6.87
CA ILE A 60 -12.98 26.77 5.54
C ILE A 60 -12.25 28.10 5.24
N GLY A 61 -10.95 28.03 4.94
CA GLY A 61 -10.12 29.19 4.57
C GLY A 61 -9.47 29.98 5.72
N LEU A 62 -9.75 29.67 7.00
CA LEU A 62 -9.16 30.42 8.13
C LEU A 62 -7.97 29.74 8.82
N VAL A 63 -7.82 28.42 8.71
CA VAL A 63 -6.80 27.67 9.47
C VAL A 63 -6.05 26.72 8.55
N ASN A 64 -4.72 26.80 8.58
CA ASN A 64 -3.87 25.80 7.93
C ASN A 64 -4.14 24.43 8.56
N SER A 65 -4.65 23.49 7.75
CA SER A 65 -4.92 22.13 8.22
C SER A 65 -3.61 21.41 8.49
N GLN A 66 -3.34 21.12 9.76
CA GLN A 66 -2.16 20.39 10.22
C GLN A 66 -2.49 18.90 10.35
N LEU A 67 -1.53 18.05 10.02
CA LEU A 67 -1.66 16.60 10.19
C LEU A 67 -1.38 16.24 11.65
N LEU A 68 -2.35 15.59 12.31
CA LEU A 68 -2.25 15.16 13.71
C LEU A 68 -1.76 13.72 13.81
N ALA A 69 -2.35 12.83 13.01
CA ALA A 69 -1.96 11.43 12.93
C ALA A 69 -2.07 10.96 11.47
N PRO A 70 -0.96 10.59 10.81
CA PRO A 70 -1.00 10.06 9.46
C PRO A 70 -1.28 8.55 9.43
N GLY A 71 -2.01 8.12 8.41
CA GLY A 71 -2.01 6.74 7.95
C GLY A 71 -2.49 5.69 8.97
N LEU A 72 -3.37 6.06 9.90
CA LEU A 72 -3.96 5.10 10.84
C LEU A 72 -4.77 4.06 10.05
N ASN A 73 -4.53 2.78 10.31
CA ASN A 73 -5.06 1.68 9.52
C ASN A 73 -5.13 0.38 10.35
N MET A 74 -5.79 -0.63 9.80
CA MET A 74 -5.94 -1.94 10.45
C MET A 74 -5.09 -3.06 9.82
N LEU A 75 -4.08 -2.72 9.00
CA LEU A 75 -3.27 -3.72 8.29
C LEU A 75 -2.52 -4.64 9.26
N GLY A 76 -1.89 -4.07 10.30
CA GLY A 76 -1.17 -4.87 11.29
C GLY A 76 -2.04 -5.95 11.94
N PRO A 77 -3.14 -5.55 12.62
CA PRO A 77 -4.04 -6.52 13.24
C PRO A 77 -4.68 -7.49 12.25
N ARG A 78 -5.12 -7.02 11.06
CA ARG A 78 -5.78 -7.88 10.05
C ARG A 78 -4.82 -8.89 9.42
N ALA A 79 -3.57 -8.50 9.16
CA ALA A 79 -2.55 -9.39 8.60
C ALA A 79 -1.94 -10.32 9.67
N GLY A 80 -2.22 -10.07 10.96
CA GLY A 80 -1.64 -10.82 12.07
C GLY A 80 -0.13 -10.61 12.20
N VAL A 81 0.35 -9.39 11.91
CA VAL A 81 1.78 -9.07 12.07
C VAL A 81 2.20 -9.18 13.53
N ARG A 82 3.46 -9.54 13.76
CA ARG A 82 4.00 -9.71 15.11
C ARG A 82 4.22 -8.38 15.83
N TYR A 83 4.67 -7.35 15.11
CA TYR A 83 5.03 -6.06 15.69
C TYR A 83 4.16 -4.93 15.11
N LEU A 84 3.05 -4.63 15.78
CA LEU A 84 2.08 -3.60 15.33
C LEU A 84 2.72 -2.20 15.21
N ASP A 85 3.62 -1.85 16.12
CA ASP A 85 4.28 -0.54 16.13
C ASP A 85 5.21 -0.33 14.92
N HIS A 86 5.56 -1.40 14.20
CA HIS A 86 6.40 -1.34 13.00
C HIS A 86 5.61 -1.17 11.70
N VAL A 87 4.27 -1.24 11.72
CA VAL A 87 3.43 -1.10 10.52
C VAL A 87 3.77 0.16 9.70
N PRO A 88 4.01 1.34 10.29
CA PRO A 88 4.43 2.51 9.51
C PRO A 88 5.75 2.27 8.75
N SER A 89 6.73 1.62 9.38
CA SER A 89 8.01 1.28 8.75
C SER A 89 7.84 0.22 7.67
N TYR A 90 6.98 -0.77 7.89
CA TYR A 90 6.63 -1.79 6.89
C TYR A 90 6.01 -1.17 5.64
N LEU A 91 5.02 -0.28 5.80
CA LEU A 91 4.41 0.42 4.67
C LEU A 91 5.41 1.30 3.91
N ASN A 92 6.35 1.94 4.61
CA ASN A 92 7.41 2.71 3.97
C ASN A 92 8.33 1.83 3.13
N ASN A 93 8.73 0.66 3.63
CA ASN A 93 9.58 -0.27 2.88
C ASN A 93 8.82 -0.84 1.67
N LEU A 94 7.57 -1.28 1.86
CA LEU A 94 6.73 -1.80 0.77
C LEU A 94 6.53 -0.75 -0.34
N SER A 95 6.34 0.52 0.03
CA SER A 95 6.24 1.64 -0.91
C SER A 95 7.57 1.90 -1.61
N ARG A 96 8.70 1.88 -0.88
CA ARG A 96 10.07 2.00 -1.44
C ARG A 96 10.37 0.90 -2.46
N LEU A 97 9.91 -0.32 -2.20
CA LEU A 97 10.05 -1.48 -3.09
C LEU A 97 9.09 -1.44 -4.29
N GLY A 98 8.17 -0.47 -4.32
CA GLY A 98 7.18 -0.31 -5.39
C GLY A 98 6.06 -1.35 -5.34
N LEU A 99 5.85 -2.02 -4.21
CA LEU A 99 4.86 -3.10 -4.06
C LEU A 99 3.47 -2.58 -3.65
N VAL A 100 3.41 -1.43 -2.98
CA VAL A 100 2.15 -0.79 -2.56
C VAL A 100 2.16 0.70 -2.90
N TRP A 101 0.97 1.30 -3.01
CA TRP A 101 0.80 2.75 -2.97
C TRP A 101 -0.16 3.17 -1.85
N LEU A 102 0.09 4.36 -1.29
CA LEU A 102 -0.78 5.02 -0.32
C LEU A 102 -1.65 6.04 -1.06
N SER A 103 -2.85 5.63 -1.45
CA SER A 103 -3.77 6.44 -2.26
C SER A 103 -4.47 7.51 -1.43
N LYS A 104 -4.79 8.64 -2.05
CA LYS A 104 -5.66 9.67 -1.46
C LYS A 104 -7.14 9.33 -1.59
N GLU A 105 -7.47 8.43 -2.52
CA GLU A 105 -8.83 8.00 -2.76
C GLU A 105 -9.27 6.99 -1.68
N PRO A 106 -10.53 7.04 -1.23
CA PRO A 106 -11.05 6.04 -0.31
C PRO A 106 -11.26 4.68 -1.00
N VAL A 107 -11.36 3.61 -0.20
CA VAL A 107 -11.87 2.32 -0.70
C VAL A 107 -13.35 2.44 -1.07
N ARG A 108 -13.82 1.57 -1.98
CA ARG A 108 -15.21 1.57 -2.48
C ARG A 108 -16.23 1.32 -1.37
N ASP A 109 -15.95 0.38 -0.46
CA ASP A 109 -16.85 0.09 0.66
C ASP A 109 -16.61 1.06 1.83
N HIS A 110 -17.52 2.01 1.98
CA HIS A 110 -17.44 2.99 3.06
C HIS A 110 -17.68 2.42 4.46
N ALA A 111 -18.29 1.22 4.58
CA ALA A 111 -18.53 0.59 5.87
C ALA A 111 -17.22 0.19 6.57
N GLU A 112 -16.17 -0.15 5.81
CA GLU A 112 -14.85 -0.48 6.37
C GLU A 112 -14.23 0.66 7.19
N TYR A 113 -14.55 1.91 6.84
CA TYR A 113 -14.09 3.07 7.61
C TYR A 113 -14.79 3.22 8.95
N GLN A 114 -16.02 2.72 9.11
CA GLN A 114 -16.72 2.85 10.39
C GLN A 114 -15.98 2.07 11.49
N VAL A 115 -15.45 0.90 11.15
CA VAL A 115 -14.65 0.07 12.06
C VAL A 115 -13.31 0.74 12.36
N LEU A 116 -12.65 1.28 11.34
CA LEU A 116 -11.36 1.99 11.50
C LEU A 116 -11.50 3.28 12.32
N GLU A 117 -12.52 4.10 12.04
CA GLU A 117 -12.75 5.37 12.73
C GLU A 117 -13.14 5.18 14.21
N ALA A 118 -13.65 3.99 14.57
CA ALA A 118 -13.95 3.62 15.95
C ALA A 118 -12.72 3.13 16.74
N GLN A 119 -11.54 2.98 16.11
CA GLN A 119 -10.36 2.48 16.79
C GLN A 119 -9.83 3.46 17.87
N PRO A 120 -9.19 2.97 18.94
CA PRO A 120 -8.74 3.80 20.05
C PRO A 120 -7.75 4.91 19.65
N ASP A 121 -6.85 4.62 18.70
CA ASP A 121 -5.86 5.55 18.17
C ASP A 121 -6.51 6.68 17.35
N VAL A 122 -7.46 6.34 16.47
CA VAL A 122 -8.21 7.34 15.68
C VAL A 122 -9.05 8.23 16.60
N THR A 123 -9.77 7.63 17.56
CA THR A 123 -10.60 8.38 18.51
C THR A 123 -9.76 9.26 19.44
N ALA A 124 -8.59 8.80 19.88
CA ALA A 124 -7.64 9.60 20.65
C ALA A 124 -7.12 10.80 19.83
N ALA A 125 -6.74 10.57 18.57
CA ALA A 125 -6.30 11.64 17.68
C ALA A 125 -7.41 12.68 17.43
N LEU A 126 -8.66 12.24 17.22
CA LEU A 126 -9.81 13.14 17.04
C LEU A 126 -10.10 14.00 18.27
N ARG A 127 -9.90 13.46 19.47
CA ARG A 127 -10.13 14.18 20.75
C ARG A 127 -8.95 15.06 21.17
N SER A 128 -7.82 15.00 20.48
CA SER A 128 -6.62 15.80 20.80
C SER A 128 -6.81 17.30 20.55
N VAL A 129 -7.79 17.68 19.72
CA VAL A 129 -8.10 19.07 19.39
C VAL A 129 -9.60 19.32 19.38
N LYS A 130 -10.02 20.58 19.55
CA LYS A 130 -11.45 20.96 19.55
C LYS A 130 -12.14 20.71 18.21
N PHE A 131 -11.42 20.92 17.11
CA PHE A 131 -11.93 20.71 15.75
C PHE A 131 -10.95 19.80 15.02
N ALA A 132 -11.33 18.53 14.84
CA ALA A 132 -10.59 17.56 14.06
C ALA A 132 -11.42 17.12 12.85
N LYS A 133 -10.75 16.66 11.81
CA LYS A 133 -11.39 16.02 10.65
C LYS A 133 -10.65 14.74 10.27
N VAL A 134 -11.41 13.75 9.82
CA VAL A 134 -10.90 12.52 9.22
C VAL A 134 -10.76 12.73 7.72
N VAL A 135 -9.64 12.35 7.14
CA VAL A 135 -9.44 12.23 5.70
C VAL A 135 -9.27 10.76 5.38
N ARG A 136 -10.25 10.20 4.67
CA ARG A 136 -10.23 8.79 4.25
C ARG A 136 -9.26 8.60 3.09
N ARG A 137 -8.50 7.52 3.16
CA ARG A 137 -7.43 7.10 2.25
C ARG A 137 -7.47 5.59 2.07
N SER A 138 -6.63 5.06 1.21
CA SER A 138 -6.53 3.62 1.03
C SER A 138 -5.10 3.16 0.73
N VAL A 139 -4.82 1.90 1.04
CA VAL A 139 -3.59 1.20 0.71
C VAL A 139 -3.92 0.11 -0.30
N HIS A 140 -3.18 0.05 -1.40
CA HIS A 140 -3.37 -0.97 -2.44
C HIS A 140 -2.03 -1.59 -2.80
N LEU A 141 -2.09 -2.76 -3.44
CA LEU A 141 -0.97 -3.26 -4.22
C LEU A 141 -0.81 -2.44 -5.49
N THR A 142 0.43 -2.32 -5.97
CA THR A 142 0.69 -1.90 -7.35
C THR A 142 0.54 -3.10 -8.28
N PRO A 143 0.42 -2.93 -9.62
CA PRO A 143 0.40 -4.07 -10.54
C PRO A 143 1.65 -4.94 -10.41
N PHE A 144 2.81 -4.31 -10.16
CA PHE A 144 4.06 -5.01 -9.88
C PHE A 144 4.01 -5.77 -8.56
N GLY A 145 3.39 -5.20 -7.52
CA GLY A 145 3.15 -5.85 -6.25
C GLY A 145 2.18 -7.03 -6.34
N GLU A 146 1.09 -6.90 -7.11
CA GLU A 146 0.13 -7.99 -7.36
C GLU A 146 0.80 -9.18 -8.03
N GLU A 147 1.56 -8.93 -9.11
CA GLU A 147 2.31 -9.96 -9.82
C GLU A 147 3.36 -10.62 -8.90
N PHE A 148 4.11 -9.82 -8.12
CA PHE A 148 5.05 -10.32 -7.14
C PHE A 148 4.39 -11.24 -6.11
N CYS A 149 3.24 -10.86 -5.56
CA CYS A 149 2.54 -11.69 -4.57
C CYS A 149 2.13 -13.03 -5.18
N ARG A 150 1.53 -13.01 -6.38
CA ARG A 150 1.06 -14.20 -7.09
C ARG A 150 2.18 -15.18 -7.41
N LEU A 151 3.35 -14.67 -7.81
CA LEU A 151 4.47 -15.49 -8.26
C LEU A 151 5.45 -15.90 -7.15
N ALA A 152 5.54 -15.12 -6.06
CA ALA A 152 6.59 -15.31 -5.05
C ALA A 152 6.09 -15.56 -3.61
N LEU A 153 4.85 -15.21 -3.26
CA LEU A 153 4.38 -15.25 -1.87
C LEU A 153 3.24 -16.24 -1.59
N VAL A 154 2.53 -16.70 -2.62
CA VAL A 154 1.43 -17.66 -2.50
C VAL A 154 1.68 -18.89 -3.36
N ASP A 155 0.92 -19.96 -3.13
CA ASP A 155 0.98 -21.13 -3.99
C ASP A 155 0.36 -20.86 -5.38
N GLU A 156 0.65 -21.76 -6.33
CA GLU A 156 0.17 -21.65 -7.71
C GLU A 156 -1.37 -21.62 -7.80
N ALA A 157 -2.07 -22.31 -6.89
CA ALA A 157 -3.52 -22.35 -6.89
C ALA A 157 -4.12 -20.99 -6.52
N VAL A 158 -3.57 -20.29 -5.53
CA VAL A 158 -3.98 -18.94 -5.15
C VAL A 158 -3.52 -17.93 -6.20
N GLY A 159 -2.28 -18.05 -6.70
CA GLY A 159 -1.70 -17.14 -7.69
C GLY A 159 -2.47 -17.10 -9.02
N ALA A 160 -3.04 -18.23 -9.44
CA ALA A 160 -3.82 -18.38 -10.66
C ALA A 160 -5.29 -17.93 -10.54
N ARG A 161 -5.75 -17.49 -9.36
CA ARG A 161 -7.14 -17.05 -9.16
C ARG A 161 -7.45 -15.77 -9.92
N GLU A 162 -8.52 -15.80 -10.71
CA GLU A 162 -9.04 -14.63 -11.42
C GLU A 162 -10.07 -13.83 -10.60
N ASP A 163 -10.59 -14.41 -9.52
CA ASP A 163 -11.59 -13.80 -8.63
C ASP A 163 -10.98 -12.95 -7.51
N LEU A 164 -9.69 -12.63 -7.60
CA LEU A 164 -9.03 -11.77 -6.62
C LEU A 164 -9.51 -10.31 -6.76
N PRO A 165 -9.65 -9.58 -5.63
CA PRO A 165 -10.16 -8.22 -5.63
C PRO A 165 -9.25 -7.25 -6.38
N GLU A 166 -9.86 -6.32 -7.11
CA GLU A 166 -9.15 -5.31 -7.90
C GLU A 166 -8.47 -4.26 -7.02
N HIS A 167 -7.23 -3.91 -7.38
CA HIS A 167 -6.53 -2.73 -6.87
C HIS A 167 -6.64 -1.59 -7.88
N ALA A 168 -6.90 -0.37 -7.39
CA ALA A 168 -7.13 0.78 -8.26
C ALA A 168 -5.85 1.60 -8.43
N VAL A 169 -5.44 1.84 -9.68
CA VAL A 169 -4.33 2.76 -9.99
C VAL A 169 -4.71 4.16 -9.50
N PRO A 170 -3.89 4.84 -8.67
CA PRO A 170 -4.18 6.20 -8.24
C PRO A 170 -4.19 7.11 -9.47
N PRO A 171 -5.15 8.05 -9.58
CA PRO A 171 -5.12 9.03 -10.65
C PRO A 171 -3.81 9.83 -10.57
N GLU A 172 -3.23 10.11 -11.74
CA GLU A 172 -2.03 10.93 -11.86
C GLU A 172 -2.29 12.29 -11.20
N GLU A 173 -1.38 12.75 -10.32
CA GLU A 173 -1.52 14.06 -9.70
C GLU A 173 -1.53 15.11 -10.82
N ALA A 174 -2.68 15.73 -11.08
CA ALA A 174 -2.71 16.92 -11.90
C ALA A 174 -1.74 17.94 -11.27
N PRO A 175 -0.82 18.53 -12.04
CA PRO A 175 0.14 19.49 -11.50
C PRO A 175 -0.62 20.59 -10.76
N PRO A 176 -0.06 21.13 -9.65
CA PRO A 176 -0.71 22.21 -8.92
C PRO A 176 -1.05 23.33 -9.90
N GLN A 177 -2.34 23.68 -10.00
CA GLN A 177 -2.75 24.82 -10.80
C GLN A 177 -2.09 26.08 -10.22
N PRO A 178 -1.51 26.94 -11.07
CA PRO A 178 -0.73 28.11 -10.65
C PRO A 178 -1.55 29.11 -9.83
#